data_AF-F5LQY7-F1
#
_entry.id   AF-F5LQY7-F1
#
_cell.length_a   1.000
_cell.length_b   1.000
_cell.length_c   1.000
_cell.angle_alpha   90.00
_cell.angle_beta   90.00
_cell.angle_gamma   90.00
#
_symmetry.space_group_name_H-M   'P 1'
#
loop_
_entity.id
_entity.type
_entity.pdbx_description
1 polymer ?
#
loop_
_entity_poly.entity_id
_entity_poly.type
_entity_poly.pdbx_seq_one_letter_code
_entity_poly.pdbx_strand_id
1 'polypeptide(L)' 'MLINKDCMEIPWDLRSRIKQLDLSYYVSVVPYSKTTGWEDWGENYSYFKFESVEFPTVQSYSVNNRNAL' A
#
# COMPACT_ATOMS: atom_id res chain seq x y z
N MET A 1 -12.02 7.58 6.10
CA MET A 1 -11.05 6.66 5.48
C MET A 1 -11.74 6.07 4.26
N LEU A 2 -11.52 6.66 3.09
CA LEU A 2 -12.14 6.20 1.84
C LEU A 2 -11.30 5.04 1.32
N ILE A 3 -11.79 3.83 1.53
CA ILE A 3 -11.24 2.61 0.95
C ILE A 3 -11.61 2.65 -0.53
N ASN A 4 -10.61 2.77 -1.39
CA ASN A 4 -10.75 2.69 -2.83
C ASN A 4 -11.51 1.40 -3.17
N LYS A 5 -12.65 1.48 -3.87
CA LYS A 5 -13.52 0.32 -4.15
C LYS A 5 -12.88 -0.72 -5.06
N ASP A 6 -11.78 -0.35 -5.73
CA ASP A 6 -10.98 -1.23 -6.57
C ASP A 6 -9.70 -1.73 -5.88
N CYS A 7 -9.47 -1.37 -4.60
CA CYS A 7 -8.47 -2.07 -3.81
C CYS A 7 -9.00 -3.48 -3.54
N MET A 8 -8.45 -4.47 -4.25
CA MET A 8 -8.63 -5.88 -3.92
C MET A 8 -8.49 -6.05 -2.41
N GLU A 9 -9.62 -6.36 -1.75
CA GLU A 9 -9.62 -6.55 -0.32
C GLU A 9 -8.61 -7.66 0.00
N ILE A 10 -7.74 -7.39 0.99
CA ILE A 10 -6.75 -8.38 1.44
C ILE A 10 -7.53 -9.65 1.82
N PRO A 11 -7.24 -10.82 1.19
CA PRO A 11 -7.97 -12.05 1.44
C PRO A 11 -8.09 -12.34 2.94
N TRP A 12 -9.26 -12.80 3.38
CA TRP A 12 -9.59 -12.96 4.79
C TRP A 12 -8.56 -13.83 5.54
N ASP A 13 -8.07 -14.89 4.90
CA ASP A 13 -7.04 -15.77 5.46
C ASP A 13 -5.72 -15.04 5.71
N LEU A 14 -5.32 -14.15 4.79
CA LEU A 14 -4.13 -13.34 4.92
C LEU A 14 -4.29 -12.30 6.03
N ARG A 15 -5.47 -11.66 6.12
CA ARG A 15 -5.80 -10.71 7.20
C ARG A 15 -5.77 -11.38 8.58
N SER A 16 -6.29 -12.60 8.69
CA SER A 16 -6.28 -13.39 9.93
C SER A 16 -4.86 -13.80 10.34
N ARG A 17 -4.02 -14.20 9.38
CA ARG A 17 -2.60 -14.51 9.65
C ARG A 17 -1.81 -13.28 10.07
N ILE A 18 -2.03 -12.13 9.43
CA ILE A 18 -1.40 -10.87 9.82
C ILE A 18 -1.74 -10.51 11.27
N LYS A 19 -3.02 -10.63 11.65
CA LYS A 19 -3.46 -10.41 13.04
C LYS A 19 -2.89 -11.43 14.02
N GLN A 20 -2.86 -12.71 13.66
CA GLN A 20 -2.32 -13.76 14.53
C GLN A 20 -0.81 -13.62 14.76
N LEU A 21 -0.08 -13.11 13.78
CA LEU A 21 1.36 -12.96 13.83
C LEU A 21 1.82 -11.60 14.38
N ASP A 22 0.88 -10.71 14.72
CA ASP A 22 1.12 -9.33 15.18
C ASP A 22 2.16 -8.59 14.32
N LEU A 23 2.07 -8.79 12.99
CA LEU A 23 3.09 -8.29 12.07
C LEU A 23 3.08 -6.78 12.05
N SER A 24 4.25 -6.20 12.31
CA SER A 24 4.46 -4.77 12.22
C SER A 24 4.68 -4.37 10.77
N TYR A 25 4.14 -3.21 10.40
CA TYR A 25 4.35 -2.63 9.07
C TYR A 25 4.81 -1.19 9.19
N TYR A 26 5.79 -0.83 8.36
CA TYR A 26 6.13 0.55 8.08
C TYR A 26 5.37 1.03 6.85
N VAL A 27 4.76 2.21 6.97
CA VAL A 27 4.12 2.90 5.87
C VAL A 27 4.92 4.15 5.55
N SER A 28 5.36 4.28 4.30
CA SER A 28 6.08 5.47 3.84
C SER A 28 5.43 6.05 2.58
N VAL A 29 5.54 7.37 2.43
CA VAL A 29 5.11 8.06 1.21
C VAL A 29 6.24 7.99 0.20
N VAL A 30 5.93 7.58 -1.02
CA VAL A 30 6.89 7.49 -2.12
C VAL A 30 6.74 8.71 -3.04
N PRO A 31 7.80 9.49 -3.28
CA PRO A 31 7.79 10.53 -4.29
C PRO A 31 7.54 9.94 -5.69
N TYR A 32 6.74 10.59 -6.51
CA TYR A 32 6.44 10.14 -7.88
C TYR A 32 7.71 9.89 -8.72
N SER A 33 8.76 10.71 -8.55
CA SER A 33 10.04 10.49 -9.24
C SER A 33 10.74 9.16 -8.90
N LYS A 34 10.27 8.45 -7.86
CA LYS A 34 10.77 7.14 -7.42
C LYS A 34 9.79 6.00 -7.69
N THR A 35 8.66 6.24 -8.36
CA THR A 35 7.64 5.22 -8.67
C THR A 35 7.87 4.59 -10.04
N THR A 36 9.13 4.45 -10.45
CA THR A 36 9.50 3.90 -11.76
C THR A 36 9.03 2.46 -11.90
N GLY A 37 8.24 2.15 -12.92
CA GLY A 37 7.55 0.87 -13.11
C GLY A 37 6.15 0.81 -12.49
N TRP A 38 5.69 1.86 -11.79
CA TRP A 38 4.32 2.02 -11.24
C TRP A 38 3.67 3.32 -11.76
N GLU A 39 4.21 3.90 -12.84
CA GLU A 39 3.81 5.24 -13.32
C GLU A 39 2.39 5.28 -13.89
N ASP A 40 1.76 4.13 -14.15
CA ASP A 40 0.45 4.00 -14.80
C ASP A 40 -0.67 4.83 -14.14
N TRP A 41 -0.50 5.20 -12.87
CA TRP A 41 -1.48 5.98 -12.11
C TRP A 41 -1.31 7.50 -12.26
N GLY A 42 -0.12 8.00 -12.60
CA GLY A 42 0.15 9.43 -12.89
C GLY A 42 0.48 10.32 -11.67
N GLU A 43 1.04 11.51 -11.97
CA GLU A 43 1.70 12.37 -10.97
C GLU A 43 0.77 12.97 -9.90
N ASN A 44 -0.54 12.96 -10.14
CA ASN A 44 -1.54 13.57 -9.26
C ASN A 44 -1.91 12.68 -8.06
N TYR A 45 -1.37 11.46 -7.99
CA TYR A 45 -1.67 10.50 -6.95
C TYR A 45 -0.63 10.54 -5.83
N SER A 46 -1.06 10.19 -4.63
CA SER A 46 -0.15 9.96 -3.51
C SER A 46 0.17 8.47 -3.44
N TYR A 47 1.46 8.14 -3.48
CA TYR A 47 1.93 6.76 -3.48
C TYR A 47 2.39 6.35 -2.09
N PHE A 48 2.01 5.15 -1.69
CA PHE A 48 2.34 4.57 -0.40
C PHE A 48 3.06 3.25 -0.61
N LYS A 49 4.11 3.04 0.18
CA LYS A 49 4.82 1.77 0.31
C LYS A 49 4.57 1.20 1.69
N PHE A 50 4.23 -0.08 1.72
CA PHE A 50 4.03 -0.88 2.93
C PHE A 50 5.14 -1.93 2.99
N GLU A 51 5.87 -1.96 4.10
CA GLU A 51 6.99 -2.87 4.32
C GLU A 51 6.76 -3.63 5.62
N SER A 52 6.81 -4.96 5.58
CA SER A 52 6.81 -5.76 6.82
C SER A 52 8.14 -5.60 7.54
N VAL A 53 8.09 -5.41 8.86
CA VAL A 53 9.29 -5.32 9.70
C VAL A 53 10.02 -6.65 9.76
N GLU A 54 9.25 -7.73 9.86
CA GLU A 54 9.72 -9.10 10.02
C GLU A 54 10.18 -9.71 8.69
N PHE A 55 9.58 -9.27 7.58
CA PHE A 55 9.91 -9.70 6.23
C PHE A 55 10.13 -8.51 5.29
N PRO A 56 11.28 -7.82 5.35
CA PRO A 56 11.54 -6.61 4.57
C PRO A 56 11.46 -6.79 3.04
N THR A 57 11.56 -8.04 2.57
CA THR A 57 11.40 -8.42 1.16
C THR A 57 9.93 -8.45 0.72
N VAL A 58 8.99 -8.53 1.67
CA VAL A 58 7.55 -8.47 1.41
C VAL A 58 7.12 -7.01 1.43
N GLN A 59 6.88 -6.47 0.23
CA GLN A 59 6.52 -5.07 0.01
C GLN A 59 5.22 -5.00 -0.77
N SER A 60 4.39 -4.01 -0.45
CA SER A 60 3.15 -3.72 -1.16
C SER A 60 3.04 -2.22 -1.44
N TYR A 61 2.32 -1.87 -2.50
CA TYR A 61 2.21 -0.50 -2.99
C TYR A 61 0.74 -0.14 -3.20
N SER A 62 0.39 1.10 -2.88
CA SER A 62 -0.98 1.62 -3.05
C SER A 62 -0.94 3.08 -3.48
N VAL A 63 -1.99 3.53 -4.16
CA VAL A 63 -2.22 4.95 -4.46
C VAL A 63 -3.52 5.46 -3.89
N ASN A 64 -3.48 6.73 -3.49
CA ASN A 64 -4.66 7.50 -3.18
C ASN A 64 -4.78 8.72 -4.11
N ASN A 65 -5.98 8.94 -4.64
CA ASN A 65 -6.28 10.14 -5.42
C ASN A 65 -6.40 11.33 -4.47
N ARG A 66 -5.56 12.36 -4.64
CA ARG A 66 -5.59 13.56 -3.79
C ARG A 66 -6.91 14.33 -3.88
N ASN A 67 -7.68 14.14 -4.96
CA ASN A 67 -8.87 14.91 -5.27
C ASN A 67 -10.19 14.17 -4.96
N ALA A 68 -10.14 12.99 -4.34
CA ALA A 68 -11.33 12.15 -4.08
C ALA A 68 -12.02 12.42 -2.72
N LEU A 69 -11.87 13.62 -2.15
CA LEU A 69 -12.58 14.05 -0.94
C LEU A 69 -13.85 14.83 -1.27
#